data_AF-A0AAV5FM56-F1
#
_entry.id   AF-A0AAV5FM56-F1
#
_cell.length_a   1.000
_cell.length_b   1.000
_cell.length_c   1.000
_cell.angle_alpha   90.00
_cell.angle_beta   90.00
_cell.angle_gamma   90.00
#
_symmetry.space_group_name_H-M   'P 1'
#
loop_
_entity.id
_entity.type
_entity.pdbx_description
1 polymer ?
#
loop_
_entity_poly.entity_id
_entity_poly.type
_entity_poly.pdbx_seq_one_letter_code
_entity_poly.pdbx_strand_id
1 'polypeptide(L)'
;METKNHHVFLLQLVIIGCWVCCVCLAQIPIPSRMDGFVYGRKSPAWGETVVVEAFFDPVCPDSRDAWPVLKKAVEHYGSRVSVVVHLSPLPYHSNAFTACRSINVANKLNPTFVYPLLERFFKYQNGCARGVTGTPNFFVNGIPLSDSGSPLNYNKWISILDPLVGKM
;
A
#
# COMPACT_ATOMS: atom_id res chain seq x y z
N MET A 1 24.81 21.36 50.79
CA MET A 1 23.81 20.35 50.36
C MET A 1 22.71 20.96 49.48
N GLU A 2 22.44 22.25 49.65
CA GLU A 2 21.35 23.02 49.00
C GLU A 2 21.54 23.29 47.49
N THR A 3 22.77 23.56 47.06
CA THR A 3 23.09 23.85 45.64
C THR A 3 22.91 22.65 44.72
N LYS A 4 23.23 21.43 45.18
CA LYS A 4 23.04 20.20 44.40
C LYS A 4 21.57 19.92 44.10
N ASN A 5 20.67 20.21 45.04
CA ASN A 5 19.23 20.02 44.84
C ASN A 5 18.65 21.02 43.83
N HIS A 6 19.15 22.26 43.82
CA HIS A 6 18.76 23.24 42.81
C HIS A 6 19.15 22.83 41.38
N HIS A 7 20.36 22.29 41.19
CA HIS A 7 20.79 21.81 39.88
C HIS A 7 19.96 20.62 39.38
N VAL A 8 19.62 19.68 40.28
CA VAL A 8 18.75 18.52 39.93
C VAL A 8 17.34 19.00 39.55
N PHE A 9 16.78 19.96 40.29
CA PHE A 9 15.44 20.49 40.02
C PHE A 9 15.39 21.28 38.70
N LEU A 10 16.41 22.09 38.42
CA LEU A 10 16.56 22.78 37.13
C LEU A 10 16.69 21.79 35.96
N LEU A 11 17.46 20.71 36.14
CA LEU A 11 17.60 19.68 35.11
C LEU A 11 16.26 18.99 34.81
N GLN A 12 15.47 18.69 35.85
CA GLN A 12 14.14 18.09 35.72
C GLN A 12 13.18 19.02 34.97
N LEU A 13 13.16 20.32 35.28
CA LEU A 13 12.33 21.30 34.58
C LEU A 13 12.72 21.44 33.10
N VAL A 14 14.01 21.42 32.78
CA VAL A 14 14.50 21.46 31.40
C VAL A 14 14.09 20.20 30.63
N ILE A 15 14.20 19.01 31.24
CA ILE A 15 13.80 17.75 30.62
C ILE A 15 12.29 17.72 30.36
N ILE A 16 11.47 18.12 31.35
CA ILE A 16 10.01 18.19 31.21
C ILE A 16 9.62 19.22 30.14
N GLY A 17 10.23 20.41 30.15
CA GLY A 17 10.00 21.44 29.14
C GLY A 17 10.37 20.96 27.73
N CYS A 18 11.48 20.25 27.58
CA CYS A 18 11.90 19.67 26.31
C CYS A 18 10.93 18.57 25.83
N TRP A 19 10.43 17.74 26.76
CA TRP A 19 9.48 16.67 26.45
C TRP A 19 8.12 17.22 25.99
N VAL A 20 7.58 18.22 26.70
CA VAL A 20 6.32 18.90 26.32
C VAL A 20 6.46 19.59 24.96
N CYS A 21 7.59 20.28 24.70
CA CYS A 21 7.85 20.92 23.42
C CYS A 21 7.91 19.89 22.26
N CYS A 22 8.57 18.74 22.49
CA CYS A 22 8.59 17.64 21.53
C CYS A 22 7.19 17.08 21.23
N VAL A 23 6.31 16.95 22.24
CA VAL A 23 4.94 16.45 22.03
C VAL A 23 4.09 17.46 21.24
N CYS A 24 4.25 18.77 21.48
CA CYS A 24 3.55 19.81 20.72
C CYS A 24 4.00 19.88 19.25
N LEU A 25 5.30 19.71 18.98
CA LEU A 25 5.83 19.68 17.61
C LEU A 25 5.56 18.36 16.88
N ALA A 26 5.12 17.31 17.57
CA ALA A 26 4.81 16.01 16.99
C ALA A 26 3.38 15.89 16.42
N GLN A 27 2.58 16.97 16.42
CA GLN A 27 1.27 16.95 15.78
C GLN A 27 1.42 16.77 14.27
N ILE A 28 0.82 15.69 13.73
CA ILE A 28 0.72 15.46 12.29
C ILE A 28 -0.11 16.62 11.72
N PRO A 29 0.44 17.44 10.80
CA PRO A 29 -0.31 18.57 10.25
C PRO A 29 -1.57 18.06 9.54
N ILE A 30 -2.72 18.67 9.85
CA ILE A 30 -4.00 18.35 9.20
C ILE A 30 -3.83 18.63 7.70
N PRO A 31 -4.07 17.64 6.82
CA PRO A 31 -3.96 17.84 5.38
C PRO A 31 -4.88 18.98 4.93
N SER A 32 -4.35 19.91 4.12
CA SER A 32 -5.14 21.03 3.57
C SER A 32 -6.15 20.60 2.50
N ARG A 33 -6.09 19.34 2.06
CA ARG A 33 -7.02 18.72 1.11
C ARG A 33 -7.23 17.26 1.48
N MET A 34 -8.41 16.72 1.14
CA MET A 34 -8.65 15.28 1.20
C MET A 34 -7.63 14.56 0.32
N ASP A 35 -7.18 13.40 0.80
CA ASP A 35 -6.24 12.57 0.06
C ASP A 35 -6.92 11.93 -1.16
N GLY A 36 -6.15 11.19 -1.93
CA GLY A 36 -6.66 10.44 -3.07
C GLY A 36 -6.26 11.01 -4.43
N PHE A 37 -6.51 10.19 -5.44
CA PHE A 37 -6.08 10.40 -6.82
C PHE A 37 -7.31 10.46 -7.72
N VAL A 38 -7.35 11.44 -8.62
CA VAL A 38 -8.50 11.65 -9.50
C VAL A 38 -8.38 10.77 -10.74
N TYR A 39 -9.41 9.96 -10.99
CA TYR A 39 -9.60 9.23 -12.25
C TYR A 39 -10.75 9.85 -13.03
N GLY A 40 -10.50 10.24 -14.28
CA GLY A 40 -11.49 10.83 -15.16
C GLY A 40 -10.96 12.02 -15.95
N ARG A 41 -11.84 12.64 -16.77
CA ARG A 41 -11.48 13.77 -17.64
C ARG A 41 -11.50 15.14 -16.95
N LYS A 42 -12.29 15.31 -15.89
CA LYS A 42 -12.43 16.57 -15.14
C LYS A 42 -12.08 16.32 -13.68
N SER A 43 -11.45 17.30 -13.03
CA SER A 43 -11.27 17.27 -11.58
C SER A 43 -12.62 17.35 -10.86
N PRO A 44 -12.78 16.70 -9.69
CA PRO A 44 -14.00 16.78 -8.91
C PRO A 44 -14.31 18.22 -8.54
N ALA A 45 -15.53 18.66 -8.85
CA ALA A 45 -16.10 19.91 -8.34
C ALA A 45 -17.31 19.54 -7.49
N TRP A 46 -17.12 19.58 -6.16
CA TRP A 46 -18.16 19.28 -5.20
C TRP A 46 -19.36 20.22 -5.43
N GLY A 47 -20.53 19.65 -5.72
CA GLY A 47 -21.75 20.38 -6.06
C GLY A 47 -22.01 20.57 -7.57
N GLU A 48 -21.03 20.32 -8.45
CA GLU A 48 -21.22 20.38 -9.92
C GLU A 48 -21.15 19.00 -10.59
N THR A 49 -20.40 18.08 -10.00
CA THR A 49 -20.19 16.72 -10.53
C THR A 49 -20.52 15.67 -9.48
N VAL A 50 -20.98 14.50 -9.91
CA VAL A 50 -21.07 13.34 -9.01
C VAL A 50 -19.66 12.82 -8.75
N VAL A 51 -19.27 12.75 -7.48
CA VAL A 51 -17.96 12.26 -7.07
C VAL A 51 -18.13 10.89 -6.44
N VAL A 52 -17.45 9.89 -6.98
CA VAL A 52 -17.37 8.55 -6.40
C VAL A 52 -16.05 8.42 -5.66
N GLU A 53 -16.10 8.23 -4.34
CA GLU A 53 -14.91 7.97 -3.53
C GLU A 53 -14.70 6.45 -3.43
N ALA A 54 -13.53 5.97 -3.86
CA ALA A 54 -13.17 4.56 -3.88
C ALA A 54 -11.95 4.30 -3.00
N PHE A 55 -12.14 3.56 -1.91
CA PHE A 55 -11.05 3.19 -0.98
C PHE A 55 -10.48 1.85 -1.39
N PHE A 56 -9.32 1.86 -2.06
CA PHE A 56 -8.71 0.67 -2.63
C PHE A 56 -7.42 0.27 -1.92
N ASP A 57 -7.28 -1.03 -1.70
CA ASP A 57 -6.02 -1.66 -1.34
C ASP A 57 -5.41 -2.27 -2.62
N PRO A 58 -4.21 -1.84 -3.05
CA PRO A 58 -3.58 -2.34 -4.29
C PRO A 58 -3.34 -3.85 -4.34
N VAL A 59 -3.32 -4.55 -3.20
CA VAL A 59 -3.12 -6.01 -3.14
C VAL A 59 -4.41 -6.79 -2.84
N CYS A 60 -5.55 -6.11 -2.67
CA CYS A 60 -6.84 -6.74 -2.40
C CYS A 60 -7.50 -7.25 -3.70
N PRO A 61 -7.90 -8.54 -3.76
CA PRO A 61 -8.63 -9.09 -4.90
C PRO A 61 -9.94 -8.39 -5.21
N ASP A 62 -10.70 -7.99 -4.18
CA ASP A 62 -11.98 -7.32 -4.38
C ASP A 62 -11.79 -5.91 -4.95
N SER A 63 -10.73 -5.19 -4.52
CA SER A 63 -10.36 -3.89 -5.10
C SER A 63 -9.97 -4.03 -6.58
N ARG A 64 -9.19 -5.07 -6.92
CA ARG A 64 -8.86 -5.42 -8.32
C ARG A 64 -10.12 -5.65 -9.14
N ASP A 65 -11.07 -6.45 -8.62
CA ASP A 65 -12.26 -6.87 -9.36
C ASP A 65 -13.28 -5.74 -9.51
N ALA A 66 -13.35 -4.82 -8.54
CA ALA A 66 -14.18 -3.62 -8.63
C ALA A 66 -13.69 -2.61 -9.68
N TRP A 67 -12.37 -2.54 -9.92
CA TRP A 67 -11.77 -1.48 -10.74
C TRP A 67 -12.25 -1.44 -12.21
N PRO A 68 -12.29 -2.54 -12.98
CA PRO A 68 -12.72 -2.50 -14.38
C PRO A 68 -14.15 -2.00 -14.57
N VAL A 69 -15.07 -2.43 -13.69
CA VAL A 69 -16.49 -2.05 -13.76
C VAL A 69 -16.65 -0.57 -13.41
N LEU A 70 -15.95 -0.09 -12.38
CA LEU A 70 -15.95 1.32 -12.01
C LEU A 70 -15.41 2.20 -13.14
N LYS A 71 -14.27 1.82 -13.76
CA LYS A 71 -13.73 2.55 -14.91
C LYS A 71 -14.74 2.68 -16.04
N LYS A 72 -15.39 1.58 -16.41
CA LYS A 72 -16.41 1.55 -17.47
C LYS A 72 -17.59 2.46 -17.15
N ALA A 73 -18.05 2.50 -15.90
CA ALA A 73 -19.13 3.39 -15.50
C ALA A 73 -18.73 4.87 -15.64
N VAL A 74 -17.53 5.23 -15.20
CA VAL A 74 -17.02 6.61 -15.25
C VAL A 74 -16.84 7.08 -16.69
N GLU A 75 -16.30 6.20 -17.54
CA GLU A 75 -16.16 6.48 -18.98
C GLU A 75 -17.51 6.73 -19.65
N HIS A 76 -18.55 5.97 -19.29
CA HIS A 76 -19.91 6.15 -19.81
C HIS A 76 -20.50 7.52 -19.46
N TYR A 77 -20.31 8.00 -18.23
CA TYR A 77 -20.86 9.29 -17.80
C TYR A 77 -19.99 10.49 -18.20
N GLY A 78 -18.72 10.28 -18.59
CA GLY A 78 -17.83 11.30 -19.10
C GLY A 78 -17.47 12.34 -18.04
N SER A 79 -17.69 13.62 -18.32
CA SER A 79 -17.36 14.72 -17.39
C SER A 79 -18.35 14.89 -16.23
N ARG A 80 -19.46 14.15 -16.21
CA ARG A 80 -20.50 14.25 -15.18
C ARG A 80 -20.16 13.48 -13.90
N VAL A 81 -19.29 12.47 -14.01
CA VAL A 81 -18.85 11.63 -12.91
C VAL A 81 -17.33 11.67 -12.84
N SER A 82 -16.80 11.87 -11.64
CA SER A 82 -15.36 11.74 -11.35
C SER A 82 -15.16 10.71 -10.25
N VAL A 83 -14.04 10.01 -10.27
CA VAL A 83 -13.64 9.12 -9.16
C VAL A 83 -12.46 9.71 -8.43
N VAL A 84 -12.50 9.65 -7.11
CA VAL A 84 -11.33 9.87 -6.26
C VAL A 84 -10.97 8.53 -5.63
N VAL A 85 -9.78 8.03 -5.94
CA VAL A 85 -9.27 6.77 -5.39
C VAL A 85 -8.41 7.09 -4.16
N HIS A 86 -8.84 6.65 -2.99
CA HIS A 86 -8.11 6.72 -1.73
C HIS A 86 -7.38 5.39 -1.52
N LEU A 87 -6.10 5.45 -1.16
CA LEU A 87 -5.32 4.24 -0.90
C LEU A 87 -5.52 3.82 0.56
N SER A 88 -6.13 2.65 0.76
CA SER A 88 -6.47 2.13 2.08
C SER A 88 -5.75 0.80 2.31
N PRO A 89 -4.58 0.80 2.98
CA PRO A 89 -3.86 -0.43 3.25
C PRO A 89 -4.56 -1.24 4.34
N LEU A 90 -5.11 -2.41 4.00
CA LEU A 90 -5.77 -3.26 4.98
C LEU A 90 -4.71 -3.98 5.83
N PRO A 91 -4.84 -3.99 7.17
CA PRO A 91 -3.78 -4.48 8.08
C PRO A 91 -3.51 -5.98 7.96
N TYR A 92 -4.43 -6.75 7.37
CA TYR A 92 -4.32 -8.19 7.15
C TYR A 92 -3.79 -8.55 5.76
N HIS A 93 -3.54 -7.57 4.88
CA HIS A 93 -2.91 -7.81 3.60
C HIS A 93 -1.41 -7.55 3.67
N SER A 94 -0.64 -8.60 3.40
CA SER A 94 0.82 -8.51 3.31
C SER A 94 1.21 -7.50 2.22
N ASN A 95 2.13 -6.58 2.55
CA ASN A 95 2.63 -5.53 1.67
C ASN A 95 1.64 -4.43 1.25
N ALA A 96 0.41 -4.41 1.79
CA ALA A 96 -0.58 -3.36 1.45
C ALA A 96 -0.04 -1.95 1.71
N PHE A 97 0.55 -1.74 2.89
CA PHE A 97 1.15 -0.45 3.26
C PHE A 97 2.29 -0.04 2.32
N THR A 98 3.17 -0.98 1.95
CA THR A 98 4.28 -0.73 1.02
C THR A 98 3.77 -0.40 -0.38
N ALA A 99 2.75 -1.12 -0.87
CA ALA A 99 2.12 -0.86 -2.15
C ALA A 99 1.47 0.54 -2.17
N CYS A 100 0.68 0.88 -1.14
CA CYS A 100 0.08 2.22 -1.01
C CYS A 100 1.14 3.33 -0.94
N ARG A 101 2.23 3.11 -0.20
CA ARG A 101 3.34 4.06 -0.12
C ARG A 101 4.03 4.25 -1.47
N SER A 102 4.23 3.17 -2.23
CA SER A 102 4.88 3.24 -3.55
C SER A 102 4.07 4.07 -4.56
N ILE A 103 2.73 3.97 -4.54
CA ILE A 103 1.85 4.77 -5.40
C ILE A 103 1.89 6.24 -5.00
N ASN A 104 1.90 6.54 -3.70
CA ASN A 104 2.08 7.91 -3.21
C ASN A 104 3.43 8.52 -3.66
N VAL A 105 4.51 7.73 -3.64
CA VAL A 105 5.82 8.15 -4.15
C VAL A 105 5.75 8.36 -5.67
N ALA A 106 5.13 7.44 -6.42
CA ALA A 106 4.95 7.58 -7.85
C ALA A 106 4.20 8.88 -8.20
N ASN A 107 3.15 9.23 -7.47
CA ASN A 107 2.44 10.50 -7.65
C ASN A 107 3.33 11.73 -7.42
N LYS A 108 4.22 11.69 -6.43
CA LYS A 108 5.18 12.77 -6.17
C LYS A 108 6.21 12.93 -7.30
N LEU A 109 6.59 11.82 -7.93
CA LEU A 109 7.54 11.83 -9.04
C LEU A 109 6.87 12.24 -10.35
N ASN A 110 5.75 11.61 -10.68
CA ASN A 110 4.92 11.93 -11.83
C ASN A 110 3.49 11.38 -11.62
N PRO A 111 2.46 12.24 -11.50
CA PRO A 111 1.08 11.84 -11.32
C PRO A 111 0.53 10.89 -12.40
N THR A 112 1.08 10.89 -13.62
CA THR A 112 0.63 9.99 -14.69
C THR A 112 0.90 8.51 -14.39
N PHE A 113 1.78 8.20 -13.44
CA PHE A 113 2.12 6.83 -13.08
C PHE A 113 1.20 6.19 -12.04
N VAL A 114 0.30 6.95 -11.41
CA VAL A 114 -0.57 6.45 -10.34
C VAL A 114 -1.41 5.25 -10.79
N TYR A 115 -2.22 5.42 -11.83
CA TYR A 115 -3.11 4.35 -12.32
C TYR A 115 -2.35 3.22 -13.02
N PRO A 116 -1.35 3.47 -13.88
CA PRO A 116 -0.52 2.39 -14.43
C PRO A 116 0.12 1.52 -13.34
N LEU A 117 0.59 2.12 -12.25
CA LEU A 117 1.18 1.38 -11.13
C LEU A 117 0.12 0.62 -10.32
N LEU A 118 -1.03 1.25 -10.01
CA LEU A 118 -2.15 0.59 -9.35
C LEU A 118 -2.63 -0.64 -10.14
N GLU A 119 -2.78 -0.51 -11.46
CA GLU A 119 -3.18 -1.60 -12.35
C GLU A 119 -2.11 -2.70 -12.44
N ARG A 120 -0.84 -2.34 -12.32
CA ARG A 120 0.25 -3.31 -12.21
C ARG A 120 0.12 -4.11 -10.91
N PHE A 121 -0.15 -3.47 -9.77
CA PHE A 121 -0.39 -4.18 -8.52
C PHE A 121 -1.57 -5.15 -8.64
N PHE A 122 -2.71 -4.69 -9.16
CA PHE A 122 -3.87 -5.53 -9.44
C PHE A 122 -3.56 -6.73 -10.35
N LYS A 123 -2.75 -6.54 -11.39
CA LYS A 123 -2.35 -7.61 -12.31
C LYS A 123 -1.45 -8.67 -11.65
N TYR A 124 -0.57 -8.27 -10.73
CA TYR A 124 0.44 -9.15 -10.13
C TYR A 124 0.22 -9.41 -8.63
N GLN A 125 -0.97 -9.08 -8.10
CA GLN A 125 -1.27 -9.10 -6.67
C GLN A 125 -0.99 -10.46 -6.01
N ASN A 126 -1.13 -11.58 -6.73
CA ASN A 126 -0.88 -12.90 -6.18
C ASN A 126 0.59 -13.09 -5.76
N GLY A 127 1.53 -12.48 -6.48
CA GLY A 127 2.94 -12.46 -6.10
C GLY A 127 3.17 -11.49 -4.94
N CYS A 128 2.61 -10.27 -5.04
CA CYS A 128 2.74 -9.24 -4.00
C CYS A 128 2.18 -9.70 -2.64
N ALA A 129 1.00 -10.32 -2.63
CA ALA A 129 0.34 -10.86 -1.44
C ALA A 129 1.09 -12.07 -0.85
N ARG A 130 1.79 -12.84 -1.70
CA ARG A 130 2.65 -13.95 -1.26
C ARG A 130 4.07 -13.52 -0.91
N GLY A 131 4.36 -12.22 -0.90
CA GLY A 131 5.70 -11.70 -0.56
C GLY A 131 6.78 -12.06 -1.56
N VAL A 132 6.43 -12.34 -2.83
CA VAL A 132 7.41 -12.61 -3.88
C VAL A 132 8.13 -11.31 -4.24
N THR A 133 9.41 -11.24 -3.89
CA THR A 133 10.29 -10.07 -4.12
C THR A 133 11.34 -10.30 -5.22
N GLY A 134 11.46 -11.52 -5.75
CA GLY A 134 12.45 -11.90 -6.76
C GLY A 134 11.98 -13.05 -7.64
N THR A 135 12.77 -13.41 -8.65
CA THR A 135 12.43 -14.47 -9.61
C THR A 135 13.65 -15.34 -9.95
N PRO A 136 13.45 -16.65 -10.19
CA PRO A 136 12.18 -17.40 -10.04
C PRO A 136 11.82 -17.65 -8.56
N ASN A 137 10.53 -17.73 -8.23
CA ASN A 137 10.03 -18.14 -6.92
C ASN A 137 8.97 -19.23 -7.14
N PHE A 138 9.00 -20.30 -6.36
CA PHE A 138 8.14 -21.47 -6.55
C PHE A 138 7.37 -21.81 -5.28
N PHE A 139 6.13 -22.25 -5.45
CA PHE A 139 5.27 -22.74 -4.38
C PHE A 139 4.70 -24.11 -4.78
N VAL A 140 4.67 -25.06 -3.84
CA VAL A 140 4.00 -26.35 -3.99
C VAL A 140 2.87 -26.42 -2.97
N ASN A 141 1.63 -26.55 -3.44
CA ASN A 141 0.43 -26.51 -2.59
C ASN A 141 0.37 -25.31 -1.63
N GLY A 142 0.85 -24.15 -2.09
CA GLY A 142 0.87 -22.91 -1.29
C GLY A 142 2.08 -22.77 -0.35
N ILE A 143 2.93 -23.79 -0.23
CA ILE A 143 4.17 -23.76 0.56
C ILE A 143 5.33 -23.26 -0.31
N PRO A 144 6.03 -22.17 0.07
CA PRO A 144 7.19 -21.69 -0.68
C PRO A 144 8.35 -22.70 -0.61
N LEU A 145 9.05 -22.90 -1.73
CA LEU A 145 10.27 -23.72 -1.76
C LEU A 145 11.46 -22.93 -1.20
N SER A 146 12.38 -23.59 -0.48
CA SER A 146 13.57 -22.94 0.12
C SER A 146 14.54 -22.37 -0.92
N ASP A 147 14.56 -22.95 -2.11
CA ASP A 147 15.52 -22.64 -3.18
C ASP A 147 15.00 -21.50 -4.10
N SER A 148 14.15 -20.62 -3.55
CA SER A 148 13.65 -19.43 -4.22
C SER A 148 14.79 -18.52 -4.69
N GLY A 149 14.77 -18.17 -5.97
CA GLY A 149 15.77 -17.31 -6.63
C GLY A 149 16.70 -18.03 -7.61
N SER A 150 16.65 -19.36 -7.70
CA SER A 150 17.46 -20.14 -8.66
C SER A 150 16.61 -21.08 -9.52
N PRO A 151 17.00 -21.34 -10.80
CA PRO A 151 16.35 -22.37 -11.61
C PRO A 151 16.45 -23.76 -10.97
N LEU A 152 15.32 -24.46 -10.87
CA LEU A 152 15.30 -25.86 -10.43
C LEU A 152 15.43 -26.78 -11.64
N ASN A 153 16.33 -27.77 -11.57
CA ASN A 153 16.49 -28.76 -12.63
C ASN A 153 15.44 -29.90 -12.53
N TYR A 154 15.37 -30.73 -13.57
CA TYR A 154 14.42 -31.84 -13.65
C TYR A 154 14.49 -32.77 -12.43
N ASN A 155 15.68 -33.25 -12.07
CA ASN A 155 15.86 -34.18 -10.95
C ASN A 155 15.36 -33.58 -9.62
N LYS A 156 15.59 -32.28 -9.41
CA LYS A 156 15.10 -31.57 -8.22
C LYS A 156 13.57 -31.50 -8.22
N TRP A 157 12.93 -31.20 -9.35
CA TRP A 157 11.47 -31.23 -9.46
C TRP A 157 10.89 -32.61 -9.16
N ILE A 158 11.45 -33.66 -9.75
CA ILE A 158 11.01 -35.04 -9.52
C ILE A 158 11.13 -35.41 -8.03
N SER A 159 12.25 -35.07 -7.38
CA SER A 159 12.43 -35.33 -5.95
C SER A 159 11.41 -34.61 -5.04
N ILE A 160 10.87 -33.48 -5.50
CA ILE A 160 9.85 -32.71 -4.76
C ILE A 160 8.46 -33.29 -4.99
N LEU A 161 8.14 -33.70 -6.22
CA LEU A 161 6.78 -34.09 -6.62
C LEU A 161 6.47 -35.58 -6.37
N ASP A 162 7.43 -36.50 -6.59
CA ASP A 162 7.20 -37.94 -6.45
C ASP A 162 6.60 -38.36 -5.09
N PRO A 163 7.09 -37.85 -3.94
CA PRO A 163 6.54 -38.22 -2.64
C PRO A 163 5.11 -37.70 -2.40
N LEU A 164 4.69 -36.68 -3.16
CA LEU A 164 3.37 -36.06 -3.05
C LEU A 164 2.35 -36.78 -3.93
N VAL A 165 2.76 -37.20 -5.12
CA VAL A 165 1.91 -37.92 -6.07
C VAL A 165 1.69 -39.37 -5.63
N GLY A 166 2.71 -40.05 -5.12
CA GLY A 166 2.59 -41.45 -4.68
C GLY A 166 1.77 -41.67 -3.40
N LYS A 167 1.29 -40.59 -2.75
CA LYS A 167 0.42 -40.62 -1.56
C LYS A 167 -1.04 -40.31 -1.87
N MET A 168 -1.38 -40.02 -3.13
CA MET A 168 -2.76 -39.84 -3.60
C MET A 168 -3.36 -41.15 -4.08
#